data_AF-A0A7C7TAN4-F1
#
_entry.id   AF-A0A7C7TAN4-F1
#
_cell.length_a   1.000
_cell.length_b   1.000
_cell.length_c   1.000
_cell.angle_alpha   90.00
_cell.angle_beta   90.00
_cell.angle_gamma   90.00
#
_symmetry.space_group_name_H-M   'P 1'
#
loop_
_entity.id
_entity.type
_entity.pdbx_description
1 polymer ?
#
loop_
_entity_poly.entity_id
_entity_poly.type
_entity_poly.pdbx_seq_one_letter_code
_entity_poly.pdbx_strand_id
1 'polypeptide(L)'
;MNSRPLLSDNEIMTFGIIGLGYVGLPLCVEAAESGAFKVIGFDVNKQVVESVNSGCSHIQDLTDDQVGSLRKRGLIEATCDMSRLAECDAISICVPTPLSKTRDPDVSYISAASDAVAATLCPGQLIVLESTTYPGTTREVLKPKLESTGLVAGEDFHLCFSPERVDPGNKTWTTRNTPKVIGGLTEACGDVGQSFYEQFIDKLVEGLDLRAFFFHADIGGGPIAESGADISFGLEHPCRIAIWHQTTGVRQSVQPVAGGTLSSLVVVECYQHHWGSRQ
;
A
#
# COMPACT_ATOMS: atom_id res chain seq x y z
N MET A 1 10.47 4.39 -27.55
CA MET A 1 10.68 5.14 -26.29
C MET A 1 9.63 6.23 -26.22
N ASN A 2 8.46 5.91 -25.68
CA ASN A 2 7.44 6.89 -25.31
C ASN A 2 7.10 6.61 -23.85
N SER A 3 8.00 7.00 -22.94
CA SER A 3 7.60 7.16 -21.53
C SER A 3 6.61 8.32 -21.50
N ARG A 4 5.43 8.08 -20.95
CA ARG A 4 4.42 9.13 -20.77
C ARG A 4 5.02 10.17 -19.80
N PRO A 5 5.02 11.48 -20.12
CA PRO A 5 5.57 12.49 -19.23
C PRO A 5 4.80 12.49 -17.89
N LEU A 6 5.49 12.80 -16.79
CA LEU A 6 4.83 13.18 -15.54
C LEU A 6 3.87 14.34 -15.85
N LEU A 7 2.62 14.19 -15.40
CA LEU A 7 1.45 14.90 -15.91
C LEU A 7 1.57 16.43 -15.77
N SER A 8 0.95 17.14 -16.71
CA SER A 8 0.75 18.59 -16.61
C SER A 8 -0.28 18.95 -15.52
N ASP A 9 -0.21 20.17 -14.99
CA ASP A 9 -1.00 20.70 -13.84
C ASP A 9 -2.55 20.63 -13.98
N ASN A 10 -3.10 20.04 -15.05
CA ASN A 10 -4.54 19.98 -15.35
C ASN A 10 -5.05 18.60 -15.83
N GLU A 11 -4.23 17.55 -15.87
CA GLU A 11 -4.71 16.21 -16.26
C GLU A 11 -5.22 15.42 -15.05
N ILE A 12 -6.49 15.02 -15.10
CA ILE A 12 -7.08 14.08 -14.12
C ILE A 12 -6.51 12.69 -14.40
N MET A 13 -5.81 12.12 -13.42
CA MET A 13 -5.29 10.76 -13.49
C MET A 13 -6.40 9.71 -13.33
N THR A 14 -6.20 8.54 -13.93
CA THR A 14 -7.06 7.38 -13.69
C THR A 14 -6.41 6.43 -12.69
N PHE A 15 -7.04 6.23 -11.54
CA PHE A 15 -6.55 5.35 -10.49
C PHE A 15 -7.38 4.05 -10.45
N GLY A 16 -6.71 2.91 -10.64
CA GLY A 16 -7.31 1.58 -10.49
C GLY A 16 -7.15 1.05 -9.07
N ILE A 17 -8.21 0.51 -8.47
CA ILE A 17 -8.12 -0.14 -7.16
C ILE A 17 -8.71 -1.55 -7.26
N ILE A 18 -7.89 -2.57 -7.04
CA ILE A 18 -8.29 -3.99 -7.07
C ILE A 18 -8.66 -4.45 -5.67
N GLY A 19 -9.90 -4.91 -5.49
CA GLY A 19 -10.48 -5.31 -4.21
C GLY A 19 -11.15 -4.13 -3.53
N LEU A 20 -12.48 -4.08 -3.55
CA LEU A 20 -13.27 -2.96 -3.05
C LEU A 20 -13.78 -3.18 -1.62
N GLY A 21 -13.00 -3.89 -0.81
CA GLY A 21 -13.33 -4.12 0.60
C GLY A 21 -13.08 -2.90 1.50
N TYR A 22 -12.87 -3.17 2.79
CA TYR A 22 -12.65 -2.14 3.82
C TYR A 22 -11.40 -1.27 3.61
N VAL A 23 -10.44 -1.72 2.78
CA VAL A 23 -9.28 -0.92 2.38
C VAL A 23 -9.55 -0.17 1.08
N GLY A 24 -9.92 -0.91 0.03
CA GLY A 24 -9.97 -0.35 -1.32
C GLY A 24 -11.09 0.65 -1.53
N LEU A 25 -12.30 0.43 -0.98
CA LEU A 25 -13.39 1.38 -1.20
C LEU A 25 -13.18 2.74 -0.50
N PRO A 26 -12.71 2.81 0.76
CA PRO A 26 -12.28 4.09 1.35
C PRO A 26 -11.17 4.77 0.56
N LEU A 27 -10.19 4.02 0.05
CA LEU A 27 -9.14 4.56 -0.80
C LEU A 27 -9.72 5.18 -2.10
N CYS A 28 -10.71 4.53 -2.71
CA CYS A 28 -11.42 5.08 -3.87
C CYS A 28 -12.08 6.42 -3.55
N VAL A 29 -12.76 6.50 -2.40
CA VAL A 29 -13.48 7.71 -2.00
C VAL A 29 -12.51 8.86 -1.75
N GLU A 30 -11.45 8.63 -0.96
CA GLU A 30 -10.48 9.69 -0.65
C GLU A 30 -9.75 10.21 -1.89
N ALA A 31 -9.31 9.30 -2.77
CA ALA A 31 -8.68 9.70 -4.02
C ALA A 31 -9.64 10.51 -4.90
N ALA A 32 -10.89 10.07 -5.07
CA ALA A 32 -11.86 10.81 -5.87
C ALA A 32 -12.28 12.16 -5.25
N GLU A 33 -12.34 12.26 -3.92
CA GLU A 33 -12.67 13.50 -3.22
C GLU A 33 -11.59 14.57 -3.36
N SER A 34 -10.31 14.19 -3.52
CA SER A 34 -9.22 15.14 -3.79
C SER A 34 -9.45 15.98 -5.05
N GLY A 35 -10.23 15.45 -6.01
CA GLY A 35 -10.45 16.06 -7.32
C GLY A 35 -9.34 15.83 -8.34
N ALA A 36 -8.23 15.20 -7.95
CA ALA A 36 -7.12 14.89 -8.85
C ALA A 36 -7.31 13.57 -9.65
N PHE A 37 -8.27 12.72 -9.24
CA PHE A 37 -8.43 11.37 -9.78
C PHE A 37 -9.85 11.06 -10.25
N LYS A 38 -9.94 10.32 -11.35
CA LYS A 38 -11.04 9.39 -11.61
C LYS A 38 -10.62 8.01 -11.14
N VAL A 39 -11.51 7.31 -10.46
CA VAL A 39 -11.20 6.01 -9.88
C VAL A 39 -12.04 4.92 -10.53
N ILE A 40 -11.37 3.85 -10.98
CA ILE A 40 -12.00 2.62 -11.43
C ILE A 40 -11.72 1.55 -10.37
N GLY A 41 -12.78 1.14 -9.68
CA GLY A 41 -12.76 0.03 -8.76
C GLY A 41 -12.90 -1.30 -9.47
N PHE A 42 -12.07 -2.28 -9.13
CA PHE A 42 -12.08 -3.61 -9.70
C PHE A 42 -12.40 -4.64 -8.63
N ASP A 43 -13.46 -5.42 -8.82
CA ASP A 43 -13.79 -6.52 -7.92
C ASP A 43 -14.35 -7.72 -8.68
N VAL A 44 -14.02 -8.92 -8.23
CA VAL A 44 -14.54 -10.17 -8.81
C VAL A 44 -15.98 -10.42 -8.38
N ASN A 45 -16.42 -9.81 -7.28
CA ASN A 45 -17.76 -9.90 -6.75
C ASN A 45 -18.69 -8.91 -7.47
N LYS A 46 -19.59 -9.44 -8.31
CA LYS A 46 -20.54 -8.64 -9.08
C LYS A 46 -21.45 -7.79 -8.19
N GLN A 47 -21.85 -8.30 -7.03
CA GLN A 47 -22.72 -7.59 -6.10
C GLN A 47 -22.03 -6.36 -5.51
N VAL A 48 -20.72 -6.44 -5.24
CA VAL A 48 -19.90 -5.29 -4.81
C VAL A 48 -19.85 -4.24 -5.91
N VAL A 49 -19.58 -4.65 -7.14
CA VAL A 49 -19.54 -3.77 -8.32
C VAL A 49 -20.89 -3.09 -8.56
N GLU A 50 -21.99 -3.83 -8.50
CA GLU A 50 -23.35 -3.31 -8.66
C GLU A 50 -23.69 -2.30 -7.56
N SER A 51 -23.36 -2.59 -6.29
CA SER A 51 -23.57 -1.67 -5.17
C SER A 51 -22.85 -0.34 -5.36
N VAL A 52 -21.56 -0.37 -5.71
CA VAL A 52 -20.78 0.86 -5.92
C VAL A 52 -21.35 1.65 -7.10
N ASN A 53 -21.72 0.97 -8.18
CA ASN A 53 -22.30 1.63 -9.36
C ASN A 53 -23.72 2.17 -9.14
N SER A 54 -24.48 1.60 -8.20
CA SER A 54 -25.76 2.19 -7.74
C SER A 54 -25.57 3.35 -6.75
N GLY A 55 -24.33 3.66 -6.37
CA GLY A 55 -24.01 4.71 -5.41
C GLY A 55 -24.22 4.30 -3.96
N CYS A 56 -24.16 3.00 -3.65
CA CYS A 56 -24.35 2.47 -2.31
C CYS A 56 -23.04 1.90 -1.75
N SER A 57 -22.77 2.17 -0.48
CA SER A 57 -21.68 1.54 0.26
C SER A 57 -22.10 0.15 0.73
N HIS A 58 -21.23 -0.84 0.53
CA HIS A 58 -21.41 -2.19 1.05
C HIS A 58 -20.55 -2.45 2.31
N ILE A 59 -19.82 -1.44 2.78
CA ILE A 59 -19.01 -1.47 4.01
C ILE A 59 -19.55 -0.46 5.03
N GLN A 60 -19.19 -0.64 6.30
CA GLN A 60 -19.71 0.19 7.39
C GLN A 60 -19.01 1.55 7.51
N ASP A 61 -17.78 1.66 7.00
CA ASP A 61 -16.94 2.85 7.18
C ASP A 61 -17.32 4.02 6.27
N LEU A 62 -18.19 3.77 5.29
CA LEU A 62 -18.65 4.75 4.32
C LEU A 62 -20.17 4.77 4.24
N THR A 63 -20.70 5.97 4.06
CA THR A 63 -22.13 6.19 3.81
C THR A 63 -22.47 6.08 2.33
N ASP A 64 -23.72 5.75 2.01
CA ASP A 64 -24.25 5.79 0.65
C ASP A 64 -24.12 7.18 0.02
N ASP A 65 -24.24 8.25 0.80
CA ASP A 65 -24.12 9.62 0.28
C ASP A 65 -22.70 9.92 -0.21
N GLN A 66 -21.65 9.43 0.48
CA GLN A 66 -20.27 9.58 0.04
C GLN A 66 -20.04 8.90 -1.31
N VAL A 67 -20.40 7.62 -1.42
CA VAL A 67 -20.24 6.83 -2.66
C VAL A 67 -21.13 7.40 -3.78
N GLY A 68 -22.41 7.64 -3.48
CA GLY A 68 -23.41 8.10 -4.42
C GLY A 68 -23.12 9.50 -4.99
N SER A 69 -22.59 10.42 -4.19
CA SER A 69 -22.21 11.75 -4.68
C SER A 69 -21.08 11.68 -5.71
N LEU A 70 -20.06 10.86 -5.46
CA LEU A 70 -18.92 10.66 -6.36
C LEU A 70 -19.32 9.92 -7.63
N ARG A 71 -20.17 8.90 -7.53
CA ARG A 71 -20.71 8.16 -8.68
C ARG A 71 -21.54 9.07 -9.59
N LYS A 72 -22.39 9.95 -9.01
CA LYS A 72 -23.17 10.95 -9.77
C LYS A 72 -22.29 11.97 -10.48
N ARG A 73 -21.17 12.35 -9.87
CA ARG A 73 -20.16 13.23 -10.48
C ARG A 73 -19.31 12.53 -11.55
N GLY A 74 -19.43 11.21 -11.70
CA GLY A 74 -18.62 10.42 -12.62
C GLY A 74 -17.15 10.32 -12.22
N LEU A 75 -16.85 10.45 -10.92
CA LEU A 75 -15.49 10.37 -10.39
C LEU A 75 -15.11 8.96 -9.95
N ILE A 76 -16.09 8.13 -9.60
CA ILE A 76 -15.87 6.72 -9.30
C ILE A 76 -16.79 5.85 -10.14
N GLU A 77 -16.28 4.68 -10.50
CA GLU A 77 -17.06 3.57 -11.02
C GLU A 77 -16.44 2.23 -10.61
N ALA A 78 -17.21 1.14 -10.71
CA ALA A 78 -16.70 -0.20 -10.45
C ALA A 78 -16.91 -1.14 -11.64
N THR A 79 -16.06 -2.15 -11.80
CA THR A 79 -16.15 -3.14 -12.87
C THR A 79 -15.61 -4.51 -12.43
N CYS A 80 -16.10 -5.58 -13.05
CA CYS A 80 -15.47 -6.91 -12.99
C CYS A 80 -14.49 -7.14 -14.15
N ASP A 81 -14.46 -6.22 -15.11
CA ASP A 81 -13.61 -6.32 -16.30
C ASP A 81 -12.19 -5.83 -15.99
N MET A 82 -11.33 -6.78 -15.66
CA MET A 82 -9.92 -6.51 -15.37
C MET A 82 -9.12 -6.01 -16.59
N SER A 83 -9.63 -6.16 -17.82
CA SER A 83 -8.91 -5.65 -19.00
C SER A 83 -8.76 -4.11 -18.99
N ARG A 84 -9.66 -3.44 -18.27
CA ARG A 84 -9.67 -1.98 -18.09
C ARG A 84 -8.55 -1.46 -17.18
N LEU A 85 -7.77 -2.34 -16.54
CA LEU A 85 -6.54 -1.95 -15.83
C LEU A 85 -5.54 -1.24 -16.76
N ALA A 86 -5.61 -1.47 -18.08
CA ALA A 86 -4.84 -0.72 -19.08
C ALA A 86 -5.21 0.78 -19.18
N GLU A 87 -6.39 1.18 -18.66
CA GLU A 87 -6.83 2.59 -18.65
C GLU A 87 -6.17 3.39 -17.51
N CYS A 88 -5.63 2.70 -16.50
CA CYS A 88 -5.16 3.32 -15.27
C CYS A 88 -3.72 3.83 -15.38
N ASP A 89 -3.42 4.97 -14.76
CA ASP A 89 -2.06 5.48 -14.60
C ASP A 89 -1.39 4.89 -13.34
N ALA A 90 -2.19 4.62 -12.31
CA ALA A 90 -1.77 3.93 -11.10
C ALA A 90 -2.75 2.81 -10.74
N ILE A 91 -2.28 1.75 -10.08
CA ILE A 91 -3.06 0.59 -9.66
C ILE A 91 -2.66 0.20 -8.23
N SER A 92 -3.63 0.17 -7.32
CA SER A 92 -3.44 -0.38 -5.97
C SER A 92 -4.11 -1.74 -5.81
N ILE A 93 -3.37 -2.68 -5.22
CA ILE A 93 -3.84 -4.04 -4.96
C ILE A 93 -4.23 -4.15 -3.48
N CYS A 94 -5.54 -4.18 -3.23
CA CYS A 94 -6.20 -4.18 -1.92
C CYS A 94 -7.01 -5.47 -1.69
N VAL A 95 -6.51 -6.61 -2.16
CA VAL A 95 -7.19 -7.91 -2.07
C VAL A 95 -6.96 -8.58 -0.71
N PRO A 96 -7.87 -9.45 -0.24
CA PRO A 96 -7.70 -10.14 1.04
C PRO A 96 -6.50 -11.10 1.02
N THR A 97 -5.87 -11.26 2.18
CA THR A 97 -4.79 -12.22 2.44
C THR A 97 -5.20 -13.14 3.59
N PRO A 98 -6.17 -14.04 3.37
CA PRO A 98 -6.61 -14.95 4.43
C PRO A 98 -5.45 -15.84 4.89
N LEU A 99 -5.53 -16.33 6.11
CA LEU A 99 -4.62 -17.38 6.56
C LEU A 99 -5.09 -18.72 6.00
N SER A 100 -4.14 -19.53 5.53
CA SER A 100 -4.39 -20.90 5.11
C SER A 100 -4.81 -21.77 6.30
N LYS A 101 -5.25 -23.00 6.01
CA LYS A 101 -5.55 -24.00 7.07
C LYS A 101 -4.34 -24.33 7.95
N THR A 102 -3.12 -24.10 7.47
CA THR A 102 -1.86 -24.28 8.21
C THR A 102 -1.39 -23.00 8.91
N ARG A 103 -2.17 -21.92 8.85
CA ARG A 103 -1.88 -20.57 9.38
C ARG A 103 -0.79 -19.80 8.63
N ASP A 104 -0.39 -20.27 7.46
CA ASP A 104 0.48 -19.52 6.55
C ASP A 104 -0.34 -18.48 5.77
N PRO A 105 0.22 -17.31 5.44
CA PRO A 105 -0.47 -16.34 4.58
C PRO A 105 -0.81 -16.93 3.21
N ASP A 106 -2.09 -16.88 2.81
CA ASP A 106 -2.54 -17.26 1.47
C ASP A 106 -2.38 -16.08 0.52
N VAL A 107 -1.33 -16.14 -0.30
CA VAL A 107 -1.03 -15.12 -1.32
C VAL A 107 -1.74 -15.36 -2.65
N SER A 108 -2.65 -16.34 -2.76
CA SER A 108 -3.34 -16.67 -4.02
C SER A 108 -4.11 -15.49 -4.61
N TYR A 109 -4.75 -14.67 -3.76
CA TYR A 109 -5.47 -13.47 -4.19
C TYR A 109 -4.52 -12.40 -4.72
N ILE A 110 -3.39 -12.16 -4.04
CA ILE A 110 -2.34 -11.25 -4.53
C ILE A 110 -1.79 -11.77 -5.86
N SER A 111 -1.53 -13.08 -5.96
CA SER A 111 -1.06 -13.71 -7.19
C SER A 111 -2.04 -13.49 -8.34
N ALA A 112 -3.34 -13.73 -8.12
CA ALA A 112 -4.37 -13.56 -9.15
C ALA A 112 -4.51 -12.09 -9.58
N ALA A 113 -4.48 -11.15 -8.63
CA ALA A 113 -4.47 -9.72 -8.94
C ALA A 113 -3.23 -9.33 -9.74
N SER A 114 -2.06 -9.86 -9.38
CA SER A 114 -0.81 -9.62 -10.11
C SER A 114 -0.88 -10.15 -11.55
N ASP A 115 -1.48 -11.31 -11.75
CA ASP A 115 -1.67 -11.90 -13.08
C ASP A 115 -2.62 -11.03 -13.93
N ALA A 116 -3.67 -10.47 -13.33
CA ALA A 116 -4.58 -9.54 -13.99
C ALA A 116 -3.87 -8.23 -14.39
N VAL A 117 -3.06 -7.65 -13.49
CA VAL A 117 -2.26 -6.46 -13.80
C VAL A 117 -1.24 -6.75 -14.89
N ALA A 118 -0.51 -7.86 -14.81
CA ALA A 118 0.48 -8.24 -15.81
C ALA A 118 -0.12 -8.38 -17.22
N ALA A 119 -1.36 -8.89 -17.34
CA ALA A 119 -2.03 -9.07 -18.62
C ALA A 119 -2.31 -7.74 -19.37
N THR A 120 -2.29 -6.61 -18.67
CA THR A 120 -2.62 -5.27 -19.21
C THR A 120 -1.56 -4.22 -18.91
N LEU A 121 -0.43 -4.63 -18.33
CA LEU A 121 0.60 -3.73 -17.81
C LEU A 121 1.15 -2.85 -18.94
N CYS A 122 1.21 -1.55 -18.67
CA CYS A 122 1.67 -0.53 -19.60
C CYS A 122 2.89 0.21 -19.02
N PRO A 123 3.86 0.62 -19.87
CA PRO A 123 4.98 1.44 -19.42
C PRO A 123 4.51 2.74 -18.74
N GLY A 124 5.18 3.12 -17.66
CA GLY A 124 4.91 4.30 -16.85
C GLY A 124 3.89 4.09 -15.73
N GLN A 125 3.19 2.95 -15.67
CA GLN A 125 2.21 2.70 -14.61
C GLN A 125 2.86 2.62 -13.22
N LEU A 126 2.16 3.13 -12.20
CA LEU A 126 2.50 2.89 -10.80
C LEU A 126 1.69 1.72 -10.26
N ILE A 127 2.36 0.69 -9.76
CA ILE A 127 1.73 -0.47 -9.11
C ILE A 127 2.06 -0.46 -7.62
N VAL A 128 1.03 -0.52 -6.77
CA VAL A 128 1.19 -0.45 -5.31
C VAL A 128 0.53 -1.66 -4.66
N LEU A 129 1.30 -2.45 -3.92
CA LEU A 129 0.73 -3.49 -3.07
C LEU A 129 0.28 -2.89 -1.74
N GLU A 130 -1.03 -2.92 -1.48
CA GLU A 130 -1.64 -2.41 -0.24
C GLU A 130 -2.01 -3.52 0.75
N SER A 131 -2.33 -4.71 0.22
CA SER A 131 -2.68 -5.89 1.01
C SER A 131 -1.60 -6.20 2.05
N THR A 132 -2.02 -6.31 3.32
CA THR A 132 -1.13 -6.76 4.40
C THR A 132 -0.62 -8.18 4.09
N THR A 133 0.69 -8.34 4.00
CA THR A 133 1.33 -9.61 3.63
C THR A 133 2.70 -9.73 4.31
N TYR A 134 3.38 -10.86 4.10
CA TYR A 134 4.71 -11.08 4.64
C TYR A 134 5.80 -10.31 3.86
N PRO A 135 6.93 -9.96 4.51
CA PRO A 135 8.04 -9.26 3.86
C PRO A 135 8.60 -10.03 2.68
N GLY A 136 8.83 -9.35 1.57
CA GLY A 136 9.32 -9.98 0.34
C GLY A 136 8.24 -10.26 -0.68
N THR A 137 6.94 -10.29 -0.32
CA THR A 137 5.85 -10.54 -1.29
C THR A 137 5.93 -9.63 -2.53
N THR A 138 6.21 -8.33 -2.37
CA THR A 138 6.38 -7.40 -3.49
C THR A 138 7.51 -7.82 -4.44
N ARG A 139 8.63 -8.34 -3.92
CA ARG A 139 9.83 -8.72 -4.70
C ARG A 139 9.78 -10.15 -5.22
N GLU A 140 9.22 -11.07 -4.44
CA GLU A 140 9.29 -12.51 -4.67
C GLU A 140 8.04 -13.03 -5.39
N VAL A 141 6.92 -12.30 -5.30
CA VAL A 141 5.65 -12.66 -5.93
C VAL A 141 5.23 -11.64 -6.99
N LEU A 142 5.09 -10.37 -6.60
CA LEU A 142 4.56 -9.33 -7.50
C LEU A 142 5.51 -9.03 -8.66
N LYS A 143 6.75 -8.64 -8.34
CA LYS A 143 7.78 -8.27 -9.31
C LYS A 143 7.98 -9.33 -10.41
N PRO A 144 8.26 -10.61 -10.12
CA PRO A 144 8.51 -11.59 -11.19
C PRO A 144 7.30 -11.84 -12.10
N LYS A 145 6.08 -11.70 -11.57
CA LYS A 145 4.86 -11.80 -12.40
C LYS A 145 4.71 -10.61 -13.34
N LEU A 146 4.88 -9.39 -12.82
CA LEU A 146 4.79 -8.18 -13.63
C LEU A 146 5.91 -8.11 -14.68
N GLU A 147 7.13 -8.52 -14.33
CA GLU A 147 8.27 -8.56 -15.26
C GLU A 147 8.19 -9.70 -16.29
N SER A 148 7.29 -10.68 -16.11
CA SER A 148 7.06 -11.72 -17.12
C SER A 148 6.52 -11.15 -18.45
N THR A 149 6.02 -9.92 -18.43
CA THR A 149 5.61 -9.15 -19.62
C THR A 149 6.79 -8.69 -20.48
N GLY A 150 8.01 -8.73 -19.94
CA GLY A 150 9.22 -8.17 -20.56
C GLY A 150 9.52 -6.73 -20.14
N LEU A 151 8.61 -6.06 -19.41
CA LEU A 151 8.88 -4.76 -18.78
C LEU A 151 9.68 -4.93 -17.50
N VAL A 152 10.51 -3.95 -17.16
CA VAL A 152 11.40 -3.99 -15.98
C VAL A 152 10.88 -3.07 -14.87
N ALA A 153 10.72 -3.60 -13.67
CA ALA A 153 10.24 -2.83 -12.53
C ALA A 153 11.31 -1.82 -12.06
N GLY A 154 10.91 -0.56 -11.89
CA GLY A 154 11.82 0.55 -11.56
C GLY A 154 12.48 1.21 -12.76
N GLU A 155 12.27 0.68 -13.97
CA GLU A 155 12.75 1.27 -15.23
C GLU A 155 11.58 1.59 -16.17
N ASP A 156 10.76 0.58 -16.50
CA ASP A 156 9.62 0.72 -17.39
C ASP A 156 8.32 1.06 -16.66
N PHE A 157 8.18 0.66 -15.39
CA PHE A 157 7.02 0.94 -14.54
C PHE A 157 7.44 1.06 -13.07
N HIS A 158 6.63 1.72 -12.24
CA HIS A 158 6.93 1.94 -10.83
C HIS A 158 6.29 0.87 -9.95
N LEU A 159 7.02 0.38 -8.96
CA LEU A 159 6.55 -0.67 -8.05
C LEU A 159 6.78 -0.25 -6.59
N CYS A 160 5.69 -0.20 -5.82
CA CYS A 160 5.68 0.22 -4.42
C CYS A 160 4.95 -0.77 -3.52
N PHE A 161 5.20 -0.64 -2.23
CA PHE A 161 4.44 -1.27 -1.16
C PHE A 161 3.99 -0.19 -0.18
N SER A 162 2.73 -0.27 0.24
CA SER A 162 2.17 0.60 1.27
C SER A 162 1.27 -0.27 2.14
N PRO A 163 1.69 -0.76 3.30
CA PRO A 163 0.79 -1.56 4.12
C PRO A 163 -0.36 -0.69 4.64
N GLU A 164 -1.61 -1.14 4.45
CA GLU A 164 -2.76 -0.47 5.05
C GLU A 164 -2.77 -0.60 6.59
N ARG A 165 -3.23 0.46 7.28
CA ARG A 165 -3.19 0.57 8.76
C ARG A 165 -4.48 1.10 9.37
N VAL A 166 -5.49 1.42 8.57
CA VAL A 166 -6.80 1.84 9.07
C VAL A 166 -7.45 0.71 9.86
N ASP A 167 -7.97 1.07 11.05
CA ASP A 167 -8.79 0.21 11.88
C ASP A 167 -10.28 0.43 11.50
N PRO A 168 -10.99 -0.57 10.97
CA PRO A 168 -12.38 -0.40 10.56
C PRO A 168 -13.27 0.12 11.69
N GLY A 169 -14.16 1.06 11.38
CA GLY A 169 -15.06 1.71 12.34
C GLY A 169 -14.41 2.76 13.25
N ASN A 170 -13.13 3.05 13.07
CA ASN A 170 -12.44 4.07 13.85
C ASN A 170 -12.91 5.48 13.46
N LYS A 171 -13.46 6.21 14.43
CA LYS A 171 -14.01 7.56 14.21
C LYS A 171 -12.95 8.67 14.22
N THR A 172 -11.76 8.38 14.73
CA THR A 172 -10.67 9.36 14.88
C THR A 172 -9.69 9.25 13.71
N TRP A 173 -9.35 8.02 13.33
CA TRP A 173 -8.37 7.72 12.29
C TRP A 173 -9.08 7.16 11.06
N THR A 174 -9.06 7.92 9.97
CA THR A 174 -9.63 7.58 8.67
C THR A 174 -8.50 7.29 7.68
N THR A 175 -8.86 6.83 6.47
CA THR A 175 -7.91 6.61 5.38
C THR A 175 -7.07 7.86 5.07
N ARG A 176 -7.66 9.06 5.06
CA ARG A 176 -6.93 10.31 4.78
C ARG A 176 -5.89 10.68 5.84
N ASN A 177 -6.26 10.61 7.13
CA ASN A 177 -5.43 11.17 8.20
C ASN A 177 -4.50 10.14 8.87
N THR A 178 -4.72 8.85 8.64
CA THR A 178 -3.84 7.80 9.15
C THR A 178 -2.49 7.87 8.44
N PRO A 179 -1.37 8.02 9.17
CA PRO A 179 -0.06 8.11 8.53
C PRO A 179 0.22 6.86 7.71
N LYS A 180 0.36 7.05 6.39
CA LYS A 180 0.57 5.98 5.43
C LYS A 180 2.05 5.83 5.15
N VAL A 181 2.54 4.60 5.23
CA VAL A 181 3.95 4.33 4.92
C VAL A 181 4.03 3.90 3.46
N ILE A 182 4.97 4.47 2.71
CA ILE A 182 5.20 4.09 1.32
C ILE A 182 6.67 3.75 1.10
N GLY A 183 6.92 2.59 0.48
CA GLY A 183 8.26 2.14 0.12
C GLY A 183 8.31 1.74 -1.35
N GLY A 184 9.23 2.34 -2.10
CA GLY A 184 9.49 2.01 -3.50
C GLY A 184 10.50 0.87 -3.66
N LEU A 185 10.41 0.14 -4.76
CA LEU A 185 11.44 -0.83 -5.17
C LEU A 185 12.79 -0.14 -5.43
N THR A 186 12.75 1.06 -5.99
CA THR A 186 13.87 1.99 -6.19
C THR A 186 13.51 3.35 -5.59
N GLU A 187 14.48 4.25 -5.45
CA GLU A 187 14.25 5.63 -5.02
C GLU A 187 13.23 6.34 -5.91
N ALA A 188 13.37 6.22 -7.24
CA ALA A 188 12.42 6.77 -8.20
C ALA A 188 10.98 6.20 -8.05
N CYS A 189 10.84 4.91 -7.70
CA CYS A 189 9.52 4.36 -7.35
C CYS A 189 8.97 5.01 -6.08
N GLY A 190 9.83 5.22 -5.07
CA GLY A 190 9.48 5.88 -3.81
C GLY A 190 8.96 7.29 -4.05
N ASP A 191 9.70 8.08 -4.83
CA ASP A 191 9.32 9.45 -5.20
C ASP A 191 7.97 9.50 -5.91
N VAL A 192 7.79 8.65 -6.94
CA VAL A 192 6.52 8.59 -7.69
C VAL A 192 5.37 8.15 -6.79
N GLY A 193 5.59 7.15 -5.94
CA GLY A 193 4.61 6.70 -4.97
C GLY A 193 4.22 7.81 -3.99
N GLN A 194 5.21 8.52 -3.44
CA GLN A 194 4.98 9.60 -2.50
C GLN A 194 4.19 10.75 -3.14
N SER A 195 4.62 11.22 -4.30
CA SER A 195 3.93 12.27 -5.06
C SER A 195 2.51 11.88 -5.49
N PHE A 196 2.25 10.58 -5.66
CA PHE A 196 0.92 10.08 -5.95
C PHE A 196 0.00 10.14 -4.73
N TYR A 197 0.43 9.59 -3.59
CA TYR A 197 -0.44 9.52 -2.39
C TYR A 197 -0.58 10.85 -1.65
N GLU A 198 0.39 11.78 -1.74
CA GLU A 198 0.31 13.08 -1.06
C GLU A 198 -0.84 13.95 -1.56
N GLN A 199 -1.42 13.62 -2.72
CA GLN A 199 -2.58 14.29 -3.28
C GLN A 199 -3.87 14.05 -2.47
N PHE A 200 -3.94 12.97 -1.68
CA PHE A 200 -5.15 12.59 -0.95
C PHE A 200 -4.92 11.98 0.45
N ILE A 201 -3.66 11.88 0.90
CA ILE A 201 -3.27 11.43 2.24
C ILE A 201 -2.52 12.55 2.97
N ASP A 202 -2.93 12.88 4.19
CA ASP A 202 -2.41 14.03 4.94
C ASP A 202 -0.95 13.87 5.37
N LYS A 203 -0.55 12.63 5.69
CA LYS A 203 0.78 12.34 6.22
C LYS A 203 1.34 11.05 5.63
N LEU A 204 2.41 11.20 4.86
CA LEU A 204 3.22 10.09 4.40
C LEU A 204 4.44 9.90 5.30
N VAL A 205 4.83 8.65 5.49
CA VAL A 205 6.07 8.25 6.13
C VAL A 205 6.87 7.49 5.08
N GLU A 206 8.05 7.99 4.77
CA GLU A 206 8.94 7.34 3.82
C GLU A 206 9.51 6.06 4.45
N GLY A 207 9.30 4.93 3.76
CA GLY A 207 9.97 3.68 4.08
C GLY A 207 11.18 3.51 3.19
N LEU A 208 12.37 3.74 3.76
CA LEU A 208 13.63 3.43 3.09
C LEU A 208 13.71 1.92 2.87
N ASP A 209 13.52 1.51 1.61
CA ASP A 209 13.63 0.14 1.10
C ASP A 209 12.49 -0.83 1.50
N LEU A 210 11.95 -1.53 0.50
CA LEU A 210 11.03 -2.67 0.65
C LEU A 210 11.54 -3.77 1.62
N ARG A 211 12.82 -3.74 2.05
CA ARG A 211 13.43 -4.63 3.06
C ARG A 211 13.07 -4.24 4.49
N ALA A 212 12.75 -2.98 4.77
CA ALA A 212 12.62 -2.48 6.14
C ALA A 212 11.23 -2.67 6.77
N PHE A 213 10.30 -3.27 6.04
CA PHE A 213 8.93 -3.45 6.51
C PHE A 213 8.80 -4.80 7.23
N PHE A 214 8.62 -4.73 8.55
CA PHE A 214 8.34 -5.78 9.54
C PHE A 214 9.49 -6.52 10.22
N PHE A 215 9.48 -6.43 11.56
CA PHE A 215 9.96 -7.45 12.49
C PHE A 215 8.74 -8.14 13.12
N HIS A 216 8.75 -9.47 13.25
CA HIS A 216 7.76 -10.22 14.02
C HIS A 216 8.34 -10.43 15.42
N ALA A 217 7.72 -9.86 16.46
CA ALA A 217 8.04 -10.21 17.83
C ALA A 217 7.43 -11.60 18.12
N ASP A 218 8.27 -12.63 18.03
CA ASP A 218 7.97 -13.94 18.62
C ASP A 218 8.06 -13.75 20.15
N ILE A 219 6.93 -13.42 20.79
CA ILE A 219 6.83 -13.32 22.26
C ILE A 219 6.76 -14.75 22.81
N GLY A 220 7.90 -15.44 22.76
CA GLY A 220 8.20 -16.60 23.60
C GLY A 220 8.95 -16.11 24.84
N GLY A 221 8.31 -16.17 26.00
CA GLY A 221 8.79 -15.60 27.26
C GLY A 221 10.24 -15.93 27.62
N GLY A 222 11.09 -14.90 27.59
CA GLY A 222 12.43 -14.88 28.17
C GLY A 222 12.84 -13.42 28.45
N PRO A 223 13.66 -13.15 29.49
CA PRO A 223 14.00 -11.78 29.86
C PRO A 223 14.85 -11.12 28.78
N ILE A 224 14.46 -9.92 28.38
CA ILE A 224 15.15 -9.07 27.41
C ILE A 224 16.43 -8.55 28.07
N ALA A 225 17.58 -8.88 27.53
CA ALA A 225 18.83 -8.22 27.91
C ALA A 225 18.87 -6.83 27.24
N GLU A 226 18.98 -5.79 28.06
CA GLU A 226 19.16 -4.41 27.63
C GLU A 226 20.43 -4.26 26.80
N SER A 227 20.31 -4.17 25.47
CA SER A 227 21.34 -3.56 24.64
C SER A 227 21.00 -2.08 24.49
N GLY A 228 21.77 -1.22 25.15
CA GLY A 228 21.55 0.23 25.24
C GLY A 228 21.67 0.98 23.91
N ALA A 229 20.56 1.03 23.17
CA ALA A 229 20.30 2.02 22.14
C ALA A 229 19.11 2.87 22.59
N ASP A 230 19.26 4.20 22.56
CA ASP A 230 18.21 5.15 22.99
C ASP A 230 16.99 5.03 22.07
N ILE A 231 15.90 4.47 22.61
CA ILE A 231 14.61 4.37 21.93
C ILE A 231 13.78 5.60 22.29
N SER A 232 13.54 6.49 21.34
CA SER A 232 12.59 7.59 21.51
C SER A 232 11.20 7.15 21.05
N PHE A 233 10.34 6.74 21.99
CA PHE A 233 8.92 6.51 21.73
C PHE A 233 8.17 7.84 21.80
N GLY A 234 7.52 8.24 20.71
CA GLY A 234 6.45 9.25 20.77
C GLY A 234 5.23 8.62 21.46
N LEU A 235 5.00 8.94 22.73
CA LEU A 235 4.09 8.22 23.64
C LEU A 235 2.57 8.43 23.40
N GLU A 236 2.10 8.93 22.25
CA GLU A 236 0.68 9.33 22.09
C GLU A 236 -0.09 8.69 20.91
N HIS A 237 0.50 7.81 20.09
CA HIS A 237 -0.20 7.22 18.92
C HIS A 237 -0.58 5.73 19.10
N PRO A 238 -1.82 5.32 18.77
CA PRO A 238 -2.22 3.90 18.73
C PRO A 238 -1.54 3.13 17.57
N CYS A 239 -1.11 3.87 16.54
CA CYS A 239 -0.34 3.39 15.40
C CYS A 239 1.16 3.56 15.68
N ARG A 240 1.79 2.61 16.39
CA ARG A 240 3.25 2.68 16.65
C ARG A 240 4.03 2.58 15.34
N ILE A 241 4.89 3.57 15.07
CA ILE A 241 5.92 3.53 14.04
C ILE A 241 7.25 3.59 14.80
N ALA A 242 8.04 2.53 14.74
CA ALA A 242 9.40 2.56 15.28
C ALA A 242 10.36 2.96 14.16
N ILE A 243 11.18 3.98 14.39
CA ILE A 243 12.27 4.34 13.47
C ILE A 243 13.55 3.83 14.13
N TRP A 244 14.26 2.93 13.46
CA TRP A 244 15.48 2.33 13.98
C TRP A 244 16.69 3.04 13.38
N HIS A 245 17.45 3.75 14.21
CA HIS A 245 18.76 4.25 13.80
C HIS A 245 19.78 3.13 13.98
N GLN A 246 20.05 2.34 12.93
CA GLN A 246 21.23 1.47 12.93
C GLN A 246 22.48 2.35 12.77
N THR A 247 23.21 2.57 13.85
CA THR A 247 24.64 2.87 13.77
C THR A 247 25.34 1.60 13.28
N THR A 248 25.74 1.57 12.01
CA THR A 248 26.58 0.49 11.47
C THR A 248 27.91 0.45 12.23
N GLY A 249 27.97 -0.39 13.25
CA GLY A 249 29.17 -0.69 14.01
C GLY A 249 29.51 -2.17 13.90
N VAL A 250 29.90 -2.63 12.71
CA VAL A 250 30.63 -3.90 12.60
C VAL A 250 31.96 -3.69 13.30
N ARG A 251 32.12 -4.18 14.53
CA ARG A 251 33.42 -4.33 15.18
C ARG A 251 34.19 -5.45 14.45
N GLN A 252 34.76 -5.13 13.30
CA GLN A 252 36.02 -5.74 12.89
C GLN A 252 37.11 -4.69 13.08
N SER A 253 38.14 -5.07 13.81
CA SER A 253 39.24 -4.23 14.24
C SER A 253 40.05 -3.69 13.05
N VAL A 254 39.66 -2.54 12.49
CA VAL A 254 40.53 -1.68 11.68
C VAL A 254 40.15 -0.22 11.95
N GLN A 255 41.17 0.64 12.07
CA GLN A 255 41.08 2.05 12.46
C GLN A 255 40.14 2.91 11.57
N PRO A 256 39.60 4.03 12.10
CA PRO A 256 38.55 4.79 11.44
C PRO A 256 39.08 5.56 10.23
N VAL A 257 38.37 5.45 9.11
CA VAL A 257 38.40 6.46 8.04
C VAL A 257 37.13 7.30 8.19
N ALA A 258 37.31 8.61 8.33
CA ALA A 258 36.23 9.57 8.52
C ALA A 258 35.44 9.77 7.21
N GLY A 259 34.10 9.74 7.30
CA GLY A 259 33.19 10.18 6.24
C GLY A 259 32.15 9.14 5.82
N GLY A 260 31.10 8.94 6.63
CA GLY A 260 29.93 8.15 6.24
C GLY A 260 28.64 8.86 6.66
N THR A 261 27.73 9.06 5.70
CA THR A 261 26.39 9.62 5.90
C THR A 261 25.49 8.62 6.63
N LEU A 262 24.74 9.10 7.62
CA LEU A 262 23.71 8.33 8.34
C LEU A 262 22.57 7.97 7.36
N SER A 263 22.34 6.68 7.13
CA SER A 263 21.11 6.17 6.53
C SER A 263 20.18 5.75 7.67
N SER A 264 19.05 6.43 7.83
CA SER A 264 18.00 6.05 8.77
C SER A 264 17.22 4.85 8.23
N LEU A 265 16.99 3.81 9.03
CA LEU A 265 16.17 2.66 8.64
C LEU A 265 14.81 2.78 9.35
N VAL A 266 13.72 2.96 8.60
CA VAL A 266 12.38 2.97 9.19
C VAL A 266 11.88 1.53 9.27
N VAL A 267 11.78 0.97 10.48
CA VAL A 267 11.30 -0.41 10.70
C VAL A 267 9.85 -0.38 11.19
N VAL A 268 8.92 -0.67 10.28
CA VAL A 268 7.49 -0.63 10.62
C VAL A 268 7.04 -1.96 11.21
N GLU A 269 6.68 -2.01 12.49
CA GLU A 269 5.89 -3.09 13.08
C GLU A 269 4.41 -2.82 12.85
N CYS A 270 3.69 -3.68 12.08
CA CYS A 270 2.22 -3.66 12.13
C CYS A 270 1.73 -4.75 13.09
N TYR A 271 0.93 -4.34 14.06
CA TYR A 271 0.22 -5.25 14.96
C TYR A 271 -1.13 -5.62 14.32
N GLN A 272 -1.34 -6.91 14.02
CA GLN A 272 -2.69 -7.43 13.83
C GLN A 272 -3.32 -7.66 15.21
N HIS A 273 -4.26 -6.82 15.64
CA HIS A 273 -5.13 -7.18 16.74
C HIS A 273 -6.01 -8.36 16.30
N HIS A 274 -5.78 -9.53 16.89
CA HIS A 274 -6.64 -10.70 16.72
C HIS A 274 -8.02 -10.40 17.33
N TRP A 275 -9.03 -10.19 16.48
CA TRP A 275 -10.43 -10.19 16.89
C TRP A 275 -10.91 -11.64 17.06
N GLY A 276 -10.51 -12.24 18.17
CA GLY A 276 -11.19 -13.43 18.69
C GLY A 276 -12.58 -13.03 19.18
N SER A 277 -13.61 -13.66 18.63
CA SER A 277 -14.99 -13.59 19.10
C SER A 277 -15.05 -13.78 20.62
N ARG A 278 -15.35 -12.71 21.37
CA ARG A 278 -15.83 -12.85 22.75
C ARG A 278 -17.35 -12.93 22.72
N GLN A 279 -17.86 -14.09 23.11
CA GLN A 279 -19.16 -14.24 23.74
C GLN A 279 -19.20 -13.43 25.04
#